data_AF-A0A174GUH5-F1
#
_entry.id   AF-A0A174GUH5-F1
#
_cell.length_a   1.000
_cell.length_b   1.000
_cell.length_c   1.000
_cell.angle_alpha   90.00
_cell.angle_beta   90.00
_cell.angle_gamma   90.00
#
_symmetry.space_group_name_H-M   'P 1'
#
loop_
_entity.id
_entity.type
_entity.pdbx_description
1 polymer ?
#
loop_
_entity_poly.entity_id
_entity_poly.type
_entity_poly.pdbx_seq_one_letter_code
_entity_poly.pdbx_strand_id
1 'polypeptide(L)'
;MDAENIRAKVKKVFFDLFQKDESKIQDSYCTDNFFGSKMGLLPGDVVAYLYAVEKEFNLQIPSSYIQEGKFNTLDNVTNIICEVLQKKDD
;
A
#
# COMPACT_ATOMS: atom_id res chain seq x y z
N MET A 1 16.45 -3.88 1.33
CA MET A 1 15.73 -2.65 1.76
C MET A 1 15.00 -2.98 3.04
N ASP A 2 15.15 -2.18 4.09
CA ASP A 2 14.55 -2.48 5.41
C ASP A 2 13.03 -2.22 5.42
N ALA A 3 12.29 -3.01 6.21
CA ALA A 3 10.83 -2.96 6.28
C ALA A 3 10.28 -1.58 6.68
N GLU A 4 11.00 -0.84 7.55
CA GLU A 4 10.62 0.52 7.93
C GLU A 4 10.71 1.50 6.75
N ASN A 5 11.72 1.35 5.89
CA ASN A 5 11.87 2.18 4.70
C ASN A 5 10.78 1.87 3.68
N ILE A 6 10.44 0.60 3.50
CA ILE A 6 9.30 0.17 2.66
C ILE A 6 8.01 0.79 3.19
N ARG A 7 7.73 0.66 4.50
CA ARG A 7 6.55 1.23 5.14
C ARG A 7 6.45 2.75 4.95
N ALA A 8 7.56 3.46 5.13
CA ALA A 8 7.61 4.91 4.93
C ALA A 8 7.29 5.30 3.47
N LYS A 9 7.85 4.57 2.50
CA LYS A 9 7.55 4.79 1.08
C LYS A 9 6.11 4.48 0.69
N VAL A 10 5.55 3.36 1.17
CA VAL A 10 4.15 2.98 0.96
C VAL A 10 3.22 4.09 1.44
N LYS A 11 3.46 4.58 2.67
CA LYS A 11 2.73 5.73 3.22
C LYS A 11 2.86 6.96 2.35
N LYS A 12 4.10 7.31 1.96
CA LYS A 12 4.36 8.48 1.11
C LYS A 12 3.58 8.42 -0.20
N VAL A 13 3.62 7.30 -0.92
CA VAL A 13 2.87 7.12 -2.18
C VAL A 13 1.37 7.32 -1.96
N PHE A 14 0.84 6.77 -0.86
CA PHE A 14 -0.57 6.92 -0.52
C PHE A 14 -0.94 8.40 -0.28
N PHE A 15 -0.12 9.11 0.50
CA PHE A 15 -0.36 10.52 0.82
C PHE A 15 -0.22 11.44 -0.39
N ASP A 16 0.81 11.21 -1.20
CA ASP A 16 1.05 11.95 -2.43
C ASP A 16 -0.12 11.76 -3.42
N LEU A 17 -0.66 10.54 -3.52
CA LEU A 17 -1.75 10.22 -4.44
C LEU A 17 -3.10 10.80 -4.01
N PHE A 18 -3.44 10.68 -2.72
CA PHE A 18 -4.75 11.10 -2.21
C PHE A 18 -4.78 12.51 -1.62
N GLN A 19 -3.65 13.23 -1.68
CA GLN A 19 -3.46 14.55 -1.10
C GLN A 19 -3.93 14.62 0.36
N LYS A 20 -3.80 13.51 1.09
CA LYS A 20 -4.20 13.45 2.50
C LYS A 20 -3.08 14.04 3.34
N ASP A 21 -3.47 14.90 4.27
CA ASP A 21 -2.57 15.57 5.19
C ASP A 21 -2.04 14.53 6.19
N GLU A 22 -0.76 14.15 6.08
CA GLU A 22 -0.13 13.12 6.92
C GLU A 22 -0.27 13.48 8.43
N SER A 23 -0.31 14.77 8.75
CA SER A 23 -0.50 15.29 10.11
C SER A 23 -1.89 15.04 10.71
N LYS A 24 -2.90 14.77 9.88
CA LYS A 24 -4.29 14.52 10.30
C LYS A 24 -4.60 13.04 10.48
N ILE A 25 -3.64 12.16 10.21
CA ILE A 25 -3.84 10.72 10.14
C ILE A 25 -3.44 10.11 11.48
N GLN A 26 -4.41 9.49 12.16
CA GLN A 26 -4.14 8.71 13.38
C GLN A 26 -3.37 7.44 13.02
N ASP A 27 -2.53 6.96 13.93
CA ASP A 27 -1.71 5.74 13.76
C ASP A 27 -2.54 4.51 13.28
N SER A 28 -3.85 4.48 13.58
CA SER A 28 -4.77 3.41 13.16
C SER A 28 -4.89 3.23 11.65
N TYR A 29 -4.58 4.24 10.84
CA TYR A 29 -4.75 4.16 9.38
C TYR A 29 -3.87 3.09 8.73
N CYS A 30 -2.79 2.66 9.39
CA CYS A 30 -1.95 1.61 8.82
C CYS A 30 -2.70 0.26 8.70
N THR A 31 -3.63 0.01 9.62
CA THR A 31 -4.43 -1.22 9.70
C THR A 31 -5.88 -1.04 9.26
N ASP A 32 -6.33 0.20 9.05
CA ASP A 32 -7.68 0.49 8.59
C ASP A 32 -7.87 0.05 7.13
N ASN A 33 -8.98 -0.66 6.87
CA ASN A 33 -9.31 -1.16 5.53
C ASN A 33 -9.59 0.00 4.57
N PHE A 34 -9.03 -0.05 3.36
CA PHE A 34 -9.18 0.95 2.31
C PHE A 34 -10.64 1.26 1.97
N PHE A 35 -11.50 0.23 1.95
CA PHE A 35 -12.93 0.37 1.67
C PHE A 35 -13.75 0.70 2.93
N GLY A 36 -13.13 0.72 4.11
CA GLY A 36 -13.78 1.09 5.35
C GLY A 36 -14.05 2.59 5.43
N SER A 37 -15.08 2.99 6.17
CA SER A 37 -15.56 4.38 6.24
C SER A 37 -14.50 5.42 6.65
N LYS A 38 -13.44 5.00 7.35
CA LYS A 38 -12.32 5.87 7.72
C LYS A 38 -11.43 6.21 6.53
N MET A 39 -11.08 5.19 5.73
CA MET A 39 -10.24 5.37 4.54
C MET A 39 -11.06 5.95 3.40
N GLY A 40 -12.25 5.40 3.19
CA GLY A 40 -13.25 5.87 2.23
C GLY A 40 -12.83 5.75 0.77
N LEU A 41 -11.91 4.85 0.44
CA LEU A 41 -11.43 4.67 -0.92
C LEU A 41 -12.44 3.88 -1.75
N LEU A 42 -12.60 4.28 -3.01
CA LEU A 42 -13.35 3.55 -4.00
C LEU A 42 -12.46 2.51 -4.69
N PRO A 43 -13.02 1.49 -5.36
CA PRO A 43 -12.23 0.51 -6.13
C PRO A 43 -11.26 1.16 -7.13
N GLY A 44 -11.67 2.24 -7.81
CA GLY A 44 -10.81 2.96 -8.74
C GLY A 44 -9.60 3.62 -8.05
N ASP A 45 -9.78 4.13 -6.83
CA ASP A 45 -8.70 4.72 -6.03
C ASP A 45 -7.67 3.66 -5.65
N VAL A 46 -8.12 2.48 -5.23
CA VAL A 46 -7.25 1.36 -4.86
C VAL A 46 -6.48 0.85 -6.08
N VAL A 47 -7.09 0.85 -7.27
CA VAL A 47 -6.40 0.52 -8.53
C VAL A 47 -5.33 1.58 -8.85
N ALA A 48 -5.63 2.86 -8.72
CA ALA A 48 -4.65 3.92 -8.92
C ALA A 48 -3.46 3.79 -7.93
N TYR A 49 -3.76 3.44 -6.68
CA TYR A 49 -2.75 3.21 -5.65
C TYR A 49 -1.88 1.99 -5.94
N LEU A 50 -2.47 0.87 -6.40
CA LEU A 50 -1.74 -0.31 -6.87
C LEU A 50 -0.70 0.07 -7.94
N TYR A 51 -1.12 0.79 -8.98
CA TYR A 51 -0.21 1.23 -10.04
C TYR A 51 0.89 2.17 -9.53
N ALA A 52 0.57 3.07 -8.60
CA ALA A 52 1.54 3.99 -8.03
C ALA A 52 2.62 3.26 -7.22
N VAL A 53 2.21 2.26 -6.43
CA VAL A 53 3.12 1.40 -5.65
C VAL A 53 4.02 0.58 -6.57
N GLU A 54 3.46 -0.11 -7.57
CA GLU A 54 4.23 -0.90 -8.53
C GLU A 54 5.31 -0.06 -9.23
N LYS A 55 4.96 1.17 -9.61
CA LYS A 55 5.88 2.13 -10.22
C LYS A 55 6.98 2.58 -9.26
N GLU A 56 6.63 2.95 -8.03
CA GLU A 56 7.60 3.43 -7.02
C GLU A 56 8.65 2.37 -6.66
N PHE A 57 8.22 1.10 -6.56
CA PHE A 57 9.09 0.00 -6.17
C PHE A 57 9.67 -0.78 -7.35
N ASN A 58 9.34 -0.38 -8.60
CA ASN A 58 9.74 -1.07 -9.83
C ASN A 58 9.48 -2.60 -9.75
N LEU A 59 8.29 -2.96 -9.31
CA LEU A 59 7.84 -4.34 -9.15
C LEU A 59 6.43 -4.52 -9.71
N GLN A 60 6.02 -5.77 -9.87
CA GLN A 60 4.65 -6.12 -10.18
C GLN A 60 4.10 -6.92 -9.00
N ILE A 61 2.97 -6.51 -8.46
CA ILE A 61 2.30 -7.22 -7.38
C ILE A 61 1.54 -8.39 -8.01
N PRO A 62 1.77 -9.64 -7.56
CA PRO A 62 1.03 -10.78 -8.07
C PRO A 62 -0.48 -10.63 -7.88
N SER A 63 -1.25 -10.94 -8.92
CA SER A 63 -2.72 -10.81 -8.90
C SER A 63 -3.39 -11.65 -7.81
N SER A 64 -2.72 -12.70 -7.32
CA SER A 64 -3.18 -13.51 -6.18
C SER A 64 -3.46 -12.65 -4.94
N TYR A 65 -2.57 -11.70 -4.61
CA TYR A 65 -2.76 -10.82 -3.45
C TYR A 65 -3.98 -9.89 -3.61
N ILE A 66 -4.39 -9.59 -4.85
CA ILE A 66 -5.59 -8.81 -5.15
C ILE A 66 -6.83 -9.69 -5.04
N GLN A 67 -6.80 -10.88 -5.66
CA GLN A 67 -7.92 -11.83 -5.67
C GLN A 67 -8.26 -12.36 -4.27
N GLU A 68 -7.25 -12.54 -3.42
CA GLU A 68 -7.40 -12.93 -2.01
C GLU A 68 -7.82 -11.77 -1.11
N GLY A 69 -7.96 -10.55 -1.64
CA GLY A 69 -8.33 -9.36 -0.88
C GLY A 69 -7.26 -8.89 0.12
N LYS A 70 -5.98 -9.28 -0.07
CA LYS A 70 -4.86 -8.89 0.81
C LYS A 70 -4.42 -7.44 0.57
N PHE A 71 -4.60 -6.90 -0.63
CA PHE A 71 -4.31 -5.48 -0.93
C PHE A 71 -5.42 -4.56 -0.41
N ASN A 72 -5.50 -4.40 0.91
CA ASN A 72 -6.63 -3.70 1.55
C ASN A 72 -6.26 -2.79 2.74
N THR A 73 -5.01 -2.78 3.18
CA THR A 73 -4.49 -1.88 4.24
C THR A 73 -3.05 -1.49 3.92
N LEU A 74 -2.53 -0.40 4.49
CA LEU A 74 -1.14 0.02 4.25
C LEU A 74 -0.13 -1.01 4.79
N ASP A 75 -0.41 -1.63 5.93
CA ASP A 75 0.45 -2.67 6.50
C ASP A 75 0.47 -3.93 5.62
N ASN A 76 -0.68 -4.34 5.07
CA ASN A 76 -0.70 -5.48 4.15
C ASN A 76 0.06 -5.17 2.86
N VAL A 77 -0.08 -3.94 2.32
CA VAL A 77 0.70 -3.51 1.15
C VAL A 77 2.20 -3.54 1.45
N THR A 78 2.60 -3.07 2.63
CA THR A 78 4.00 -3.14 3.09
C THR A 78 4.50 -4.59 3.11
N ASN A 79 3.72 -5.51 3.70
CA ASN A 79 4.07 -6.93 3.77
C ASN A 79 4.20 -7.56 2.37
N ILE A 80 3.26 -7.26 1.47
CA ILE A 80 3.29 -7.74 0.08
C ILE A 80 4.57 -7.30 -0.62
N ILE A 81 4.94 -6.02 -0.50
CA ILE A 81 6.16 -5.49 -1.11
C ILE A 81 7.41 -6.14 -0.52
N CYS A 82 7.46 -6.31 0.80
CA CYS A 82 8.55 -7.03 1.46
C CYS A 82 8.70 -8.45 0.89
N GLU A 83 7.60 -9.22 0.79
CA GLU A 83 7.62 -10.59 0.26
C GLU A 83 8.04 -10.64 -1.21
N VAL A 84 7.55 -9.70 -2.04
CA VAL A 84 7.87 -9.65 -3.47
C VAL A 84 9.34 -9.26 -3.69
N LEU A 85 9.87 -8.34 -2.90
CA LEU A 85 11.28 -7.94 -2.97
C LEU A 85 12.20 -9.08 -2.51
N GLN A 86 11.86 -9.77 -1.41
CA GLN A 86 12.65 -10.92 -0.95
C GLN A 86 12.73 -12.03 -2.00
N LYS A 87 11.62 -12.33 -2.68
CA LYS A 87 11.59 -13.33 -3.76
C LYS A 87 12.33 -12.92 -5.03
N LYS A 88 12.68 -11.64 -5.21
CA LYS A 88 13.47 -11.15 -6.35
C LYS A 88 14.98 -11.28 -6.13
N ASP A 89 15.41 -11.38 -4.87
CA ASP A 89 16.82 -11.49 -4.49
C ASP A 89 17.30 -12.96 -4.38
N ASP A 90 16.40 -13.94 -4.59
CA ASP A 90 16.69 -15.38 -4.79
C ASP A 90 16.77 -15.72 -6.29
#